data_AF-A0AAQ3PUL3-F1
#
_entry.id   AF-A0AAQ3PUL3-F1
#
_cell.length_a   1.000
_cell.length_b   1.000
_cell.length_c   1.000
_cell.angle_alpha   90.00
_cell.angle_beta   90.00
_cell.angle_gamma   90.00
#
_symmetry.space_group_name_H-M   'P 1'
#
loop_
_entity.id
_entity.type
_entity.pdbx_description
1 polymer ?
#
loop_
_entity_poly.entity_id
_entity_poly.type
_entity_poly.pdbx_seq_one_letter_code
_entity_poly.pdbx_strand_id
1 'polypeptide(L)'
;MGSGHGVTVMAALTSPGIHSWKSRKTCPYFPLLSSRGRKAPQPACGVLLPRRRSSSGGGIPKAAHQTSGLVGACPRVGGLSSQSHPPPEPGSAGPADETPVVSHTLLGRDRDRDRDRERGRAALAASVRSARRNMEVKLLLLLLLGLVCLNHLRLSSAQQPEEATVIVKGSTRIAETDENYVCATIDWWPPEKCNYNQCPWGQTSILNLDLDHPFLAQAIQAFGNLRIRLGGSLQDRVVYDVGTESPCSPFRNMSNGLFGFSVGCLSMDRWDKLNDLFQKTGAIITFGVNALYGRYNVRRSIWAGKWNSSNAYDFIKYTISKGYPVSSWEFGNELSGHGIGAKVDAKLYGKDVIEFKSILRQLYKAPLSQPLLLAPGGFFDQQWYSQLLQTSGHGVVNALTHHVYNLGGGDDVHLIRKILDSKYLDRAEDTYRDMQLTIQRHGTWSSAWVSESGGVFNNGGLLVSNTFINSIWYLDQLGMASQYNTKVFCRQTLIGGNYVLYYGIG
;
A
#
# COMPACT_ATOMS: atom_id res chain seq x y z
N MET A 1 35.87 -33.75 3.63
CA MET A 1 35.54 -32.50 4.35
C MET A 1 34.32 -31.91 3.67
N GLY A 2 33.15 -32.05 4.30
CA GLY A 2 31.86 -31.68 3.71
C GLY A 2 31.46 -30.25 4.02
N SER A 3 30.89 -29.57 3.04
CA SER A 3 30.18 -28.30 3.21
C SER A 3 28.70 -28.55 2.93
N GLY A 4 27.93 -28.74 4.00
CA GLY A 4 26.49 -28.88 3.94
C GLY A 4 25.84 -27.59 3.42
N HIS A 5 25.10 -27.70 2.33
CA HIS A 5 24.22 -26.65 1.85
C HIS A 5 22.86 -26.87 2.51
N GLY A 6 22.44 -25.91 3.32
CA GLY A 6 21.12 -25.91 3.96
C GLY A 6 20.03 -25.74 2.90
N VAL A 7 19.19 -26.76 2.75
CA VAL A 7 17.94 -26.66 1.99
C VAL A 7 16.90 -26.06 2.95
N THR A 8 16.58 -24.78 2.76
CA THR A 8 15.45 -24.16 3.46
C THR A 8 14.16 -24.57 2.75
N VAL A 9 13.48 -25.59 3.28
CA VAL A 9 12.08 -25.86 2.93
C VAL A 9 11.24 -24.86 3.70
N MET A 10 10.64 -23.87 3.03
CA MET A 10 9.54 -23.11 3.62
C MET A 10 8.32 -24.03 3.74
N ALA A 11 8.20 -24.70 4.89
CA ALA A 11 6.93 -25.22 5.37
C ALA A 11 6.43 -24.23 6.44
N ALA A 12 5.50 -23.35 6.07
CA ALA A 12 4.73 -22.59 7.05
C ALA A 12 3.71 -23.55 7.69
N LEU A 13 4.14 -24.28 8.70
CA LEU A 13 3.29 -25.04 9.60
C LEU A 13 3.58 -24.56 11.03
N THR A 14 2.73 -23.66 11.52
CA THR A 14 2.61 -23.45 12.97
C THR A 14 1.89 -24.66 13.56
N SER A 15 2.64 -25.61 14.12
CA SER A 15 2.07 -26.59 15.05
C SER A 15 2.01 -26.02 16.47
N PRO A 16 0.91 -26.17 17.20
CA PRO A 16 0.88 -25.93 18.63
C PRO A 16 1.45 -27.17 19.35
N GLY A 17 2.69 -27.05 19.83
CA GLY A 17 3.23 -27.99 20.81
C GLY A 17 2.57 -27.78 22.16
N ILE A 18 1.69 -28.70 22.55
CA ILE A 18 1.10 -28.77 23.89
C ILE A 18 2.22 -29.12 24.89
N HIS A 19 2.69 -28.13 25.63
CA HIS A 19 3.31 -28.35 26.94
C HIS A 19 2.59 -27.54 27.99
N SER A 20 1.92 -28.25 28.89
CA SER A 20 1.24 -27.73 30.08
C SER A 20 2.19 -26.83 30.88
N TRP A 21 1.82 -25.57 31.07
CA TRP A 21 2.38 -24.74 32.14
C TRP A 21 1.24 -24.23 33.03
N LYS A 22 1.17 -24.82 34.22
CA LYS A 22 0.39 -24.32 35.35
C LYS A 22 0.84 -22.91 35.67
N SER A 23 -0.12 -22.00 35.84
CA SER A 23 0.14 -20.65 36.33
C SER A 23 0.76 -20.70 37.73
N ARG A 24 1.94 -20.11 37.88
CA ARG A 24 2.44 -19.61 39.16
C ARG A 24 2.78 -18.14 38.99
N LYS A 25 2.02 -17.31 39.71
CA LYS A 25 2.35 -15.91 40.00
C LYS A 25 3.64 -15.88 40.80
N THR A 26 4.72 -15.38 40.21
CA THR A 26 5.88 -14.85 40.94
C THR A 26 6.67 -13.91 40.03
N CYS A 27 6.69 -12.62 40.35
CA CYS A 27 7.63 -11.64 39.82
C CYS A 27 9.06 -11.98 40.30
N PRO A 28 10.10 -11.87 39.45
CA PRO A 28 11.45 -11.69 39.92
C PRO A 28 11.85 -10.21 39.83
N TYR A 29 12.16 -9.68 41.00
CA TYR A 29 13.03 -8.52 41.23
C TYR A 29 14.35 -8.66 40.45
N PHE A 30 14.77 -7.59 39.76
CA PHE A 30 16.17 -7.38 39.39
C PHE A 30 16.83 -6.50 40.46
N PRO A 31 17.95 -6.92 41.08
CA PRO A 31 18.69 -6.05 41.99
C PRO A 31 19.60 -5.09 41.22
N LEU A 32 19.54 -3.84 41.66
CA LEU A 32 20.48 -2.76 41.42
C LEU A 32 21.92 -3.20 41.72
N LEU A 33 22.83 -2.96 40.78
CA LEU A 33 24.24 -2.73 41.08
C LEU A 33 24.60 -1.30 40.67
N SER A 34 25.08 -0.58 41.67
CA SER A 34 25.39 0.83 41.71
C SER A 34 26.90 1.04 41.62
N SER A 35 27.26 2.22 41.10
CA SER A 35 28.53 2.96 41.30
C SER A 35 29.69 2.51 40.40
N ARG A 36 30.53 3.36 39.78
CA ARG A 36 30.90 4.79 39.89
C ARG A 36 31.36 5.17 38.46
N GLY A 37 31.04 6.30 37.83
CA GLY A 37 31.21 7.67 38.28
C GLY A 37 32.25 8.36 37.38
N ARG A 38 31.86 9.39 36.63
CA ARG A 38 32.54 10.70 36.49
C ARG A 38 32.02 11.51 35.28
N LYS A 39 31.29 12.57 35.65
CA LYS A 39 31.37 13.96 35.17
C LYS A 39 31.36 14.24 33.66
N ALA A 40 30.22 14.74 33.19
CA ALA A 40 30.19 15.89 32.28
C ALA A 40 30.55 17.18 33.05
N PRO A 41 30.90 18.26 32.34
CA PRO A 41 30.14 19.48 32.55
C PRO A 41 29.56 20.04 31.25
N GLN A 42 28.58 20.90 31.48
CA GLN A 42 27.56 21.44 30.59
C GLN A 42 27.98 22.87 30.11
N PRO A 43 27.11 23.73 29.54
CA PRO A 43 27.36 24.55 28.35
C PRO A 43 27.51 26.07 28.63
N ALA A 44 27.82 26.87 27.60
CA ALA A 44 27.55 28.33 27.52
C ALA A 44 27.75 28.80 26.06
N CYS A 45 26.71 29.28 25.37
CA CYS A 45 26.25 30.69 25.24
C CYS A 45 27.13 31.56 24.32
N GLY A 46 26.47 32.14 23.29
CA GLY A 46 27.09 32.77 22.12
C GLY A 46 27.28 34.29 22.17
N VAL A 47 27.58 34.88 21.01
CA VAL A 47 27.56 36.33 20.73
C VAL A 47 27.21 36.59 19.26
N LEU A 48 26.41 37.64 19.04
CA LEU A 48 25.92 38.22 17.78
C LEU A 48 26.92 39.17 17.10
N LEU A 49 26.88 39.18 15.75
CA LEU A 49 26.94 40.34 14.78
C LEU A 49 28.23 41.21 14.70
N PRO A 50 28.50 41.99 13.61
CA PRO A 50 27.53 42.61 12.68
C PRO A 50 27.85 42.72 11.17
N ARG A 51 26.78 43.16 10.48
CA ARG A 51 26.62 43.74 9.13
C ARG A 51 27.81 44.51 8.53
N ARG A 52 27.91 44.46 7.19
CA ARG A 52 28.18 45.64 6.34
C ARG A 52 27.21 45.72 5.16
N ARG A 53 26.62 46.92 5.01
CA ARG A 53 25.98 47.45 3.79
C ARG A 53 27.04 48.21 2.99
N SER A 54 26.91 48.24 1.67
CA SER A 54 27.18 49.44 0.85
C SER A 54 26.32 49.41 -0.41
N SER A 55 25.91 50.60 -0.82
CA SER A 55 24.84 50.96 -1.73
C SER A 55 25.36 51.84 -2.87
N SER A 56 24.78 51.73 -4.07
CA SER A 56 24.54 52.81 -5.07
C SER A 56 24.23 52.16 -6.43
N GLY A 57 23.28 52.55 -7.28
CA GLY A 57 22.35 53.67 -7.33
C GLY A 57 21.79 53.80 -8.78
N GLY A 58 20.59 54.39 -8.93
CA GLY A 58 20.00 54.93 -10.17
C GLY A 58 19.27 53.91 -11.07
N GLY A 59 18.06 54.14 -11.59
CA GLY A 59 17.16 55.28 -11.60
C GLY A 59 15.82 54.87 -12.28
N ILE A 60 14.74 55.58 -11.94
CA ILE A 60 13.37 55.47 -12.48
C ILE A 60 13.06 56.78 -13.24
N PRO A 61 12.17 56.77 -14.26
CA PRO A 61 10.88 57.49 -14.15
C PRO A 61 9.73 56.57 -14.67
N LYS A 62 8.59 56.32 -14.02
CA LYS A 62 7.43 57.10 -13.50
C LYS A 62 6.66 57.95 -14.53
N ALA A 63 5.44 57.47 -14.85
CA ALA A 63 4.15 58.19 -14.93
C ALA A 63 3.05 57.08 -14.88
N ALA A 64 2.09 56.94 -13.94
CA ALA A 64 1.09 57.82 -13.31
C ALA A 64 0.09 58.37 -14.35
N HIS A 65 -1.18 57.93 -14.37
CA HIS A 65 -2.35 58.42 -13.60
C HIS A 65 -3.60 57.60 -14.04
N GLN A 66 -4.78 57.50 -13.41
CA GLN A 66 -5.44 57.98 -12.17
C GLN A 66 -6.77 57.17 -12.06
N THR A 67 -7.06 56.52 -10.92
CA THR A 67 -8.10 56.86 -9.91
C THR A 67 -9.59 56.76 -10.29
N SER A 68 -10.31 55.95 -9.53
CA SER A 68 -11.56 56.20 -8.76
C SER A 68 -12.25 54.83 -8.54
N GLY A 69 -12.89 54.46 -7.44
CA GLY A 69 -13.32 55.13 -6.21
C GLY A 69 -14.64 54.50 -5.76
N LEU A 70 -14.70 54.05 -4.50
CA LEU A 70 -15.88 53.93 -3.61
C LEU A 70 -16.83 52.70 -3.68
N VAL A 71 -16.83 51.97 -2.54
CA VAL A 71 -17.94 51.72 -1.57
C VAL A 71 -19.27 51.10 -2.06
N GLY A 72 -19.71 50.06 -1.33
CA GLY A 72 -21.13 49.63 -1.23
C GLY A 72 -21.27 48.10 -1.20
N ALA A 73 -21.36 47.47 -0.03
CA ALA A 73 -22.63 47.12 0.64
C ALA A 73 -23.27 45.81 0.14
N CYS A 74 -23.38 44.83 1.05
CA CYS A 74 -24.23 43.65 0.93
C CYS A 74 -25.72 44.03 0.88
N PRO A 75 -26.58 43.18 0.30
CA PRO A 75 -27.97 43.06 0.73
C PRO A 75 -28.20 41.78 1.55
N ARG A 76 -28.83 41.96 2.72
CA ARG A 76 -29.70 40.99 3.40
C ARG A 76 -31.15 41.21 2.95
N VAL A 77 -31.98 40.17 3.14
CA VAL A 77 -33.39 40.09 3.64
C VAL A 77 -34.03 38.91 2.91
N GLY A 78 -34.70 37.91 3.52
CA GLY A 78 -35.13 37.59 4.89
C GLY A 78 -35.77 36.18 4.84
N GLY A 79 -36.16 35.50 5.93
CA GLY A 79 -36.14 35.76 7.35
C GLY A 79 -36.67 34.55 8.15
N LEU A 80 -36.43 34.60 9.48
CA LEU A 80 -37.22 34.11 10.64
C LEU A 80 -37.52 32.59 10.73
N SER A 81 -37.35 31.86 11.85
CA SER A 81 -37.30 32.12 13.32
C SER A 81 -36.49 30.98 14.00
N SER A 82 -35.52 31.18 14.93
CA SER A 82 -35.53 31.50 16.39
C SER A 82 -36.40 30.53 17.23
N GLN A 83 -36.00 29.85 18.34
CA GLN A 83 -35.03 30.04 19.44
C GLN A 83 -34.79 28.65 20.11
N SER A 84 -33.61 28.12 20.45
CA SER A 84 -32.68 28.35 21.59
C SER A 84 -33.22 28.15 23.03
N HIS A 85 -32.79 27.05 23.68
CA HIS A 85 -32.61 26.80 25.13
C HIS A 85 -31.55 27.75 25.78
N PRO A 86 -31.15 27.71 27.10
CA PRO A 86 -31.42 26.83 28.28
C PRO A 86 -31.65 27.65 29.62
N PRO A 87 -31.07 27.31 30.81
CA PRO A 87 -31.57 26.54 32.00
C PRO A 87 -31.64 27.42 33.31
N PRO A 88 -31.42 26.93 34.57
CA PRO A 88 -31.99 25.80 35.37
C PRO A 88 -32.73 26.26 36.68
N GLU A 89 -33.23 25.28 37.46
CA GLU A 89 -33.72 25.25 38.87
C GLU A 89 -33.04 26.20 39.90
N PRO A 90 -33.64 26.53 41.11
CA PRO A 90 -34.15 25.56 42.12
C PRO A 90 -35.25 26.04 43.13
N GLY A 91 -35.64 25.14 44.06
CA GLY A 91 -35.71 25.50 45.50
C GLY A 91 -37.07 25.67 46.19
N SER A 92 -37.26 24.90 47.27
CA SER A 92 -38.36 24.80 48.25
C SER A 92 -38.52 25.96 49.24
N ALA A 93 -39.74 26.18 49.79
CA ALA A 93 -40.00 26.63 51.17
C ALA A 93 -41.49 26.50 51.58
N GLY A 94 -41.79 25.98 52.78
CA GLY A 94 -43.02 26.25 53.57
C GLY A 94 -42.81 27.47 54.48
N PRO A 95 -43.46 27.65 55.67
CA PRO A 95 -44.59 26.97 56.34
C PRO A 95 -45.58 27.98 57.03
N ALA A 96 -46.26 27.57 58.14
CA ALA A 96 -46.95 28.34 59.22
C ALA A 96 -48.51 28.22 59.26
N ASP A 97 -49.10 27.53 60.26
CA ASP A 97 -49.64 28.01 61.59
C ASP A 97 -51.00 28.74 61.44
N GLU A 98 -52.01 28.68 62.31
CA GLU A 98 -52.29 28.05 63.61
C GLU A 98 -53.85 28.06 63.82
N THR A 99 -54.29 27.35 64.86
CA THR A 99 -55.63 27.04 65.45
C THR A 99 -56.64 28.19 65.75
N PRO A 100 -57.79 28.00 66.48
CA PRO A 100 -58.91 27.03 66.40
C PRO A 100 -60.32 27.70 66.58
N VAL A 101 -61.44 27.02 66.25
CA VAL A 101 -62.75 27.22 66.96
C VAL A 101 -63.57 25.92 66.94
N VAL A 102 -64.08 25.56 68.12
CA VAL A 102 -65.00 24.43 68.40
C VAL A 102 -66.45 24.87 68.19
N SER A 103 -67.29 24.01 67.59
CA SER A 103 -68.65 23.67 68.10
C SER A 103 -69.32 22.57 67.28
N HIS A 104 -69.96 21.65 67.99
CA HIS A 104 -70.58 20.40 67.56
C HIS A 104 -71.78 20.59 66.61
N THR A 105 -71.94 19.72 65.60
CA THR A 105 -73.11 18.79 65.51
C THR A 105 -72.90 17.69 64.45
N LEU A 106 -73.60 16.58 64.68
CA LEU A 106 -73.43 15.23 64.18
C LEU A 106 -74.13 14.95 62.83
N LEU A 107 -73.63 13.89 62.16
CA LEU A 107 -74.28 13.00 61.18
C LEU A 107 -74.22 13.36 59.68
N GLY A 108 -73.48 12.53 58.93
CA GLY A 108 -73.52 12.49 57.46
C GLY A 108 -72.23 12.02 56.79
N ARG A 109 -71.60 10.93 57.24
CA ARG A 109 -70.26 10.51 56.79
C ARG A 109 -70.15 9.02 56.48
N ASP A 110 -71.10 8.44 55.75
CA ASP A 110 -71.04 7.00 55.41
C ASP A 110 -71.30 6.64 53.93
N ARG A 111 -71.65 7.57 53.04
CA ARG A 111 -71.84 7.24 51.60
C ARG A 111 -70.63 7.44 50.69
N ASP A 112 -69.63 8.24 51.08
CA ASP A 112 -68.41 8.43 50.28
C ASP A 112 -67.32 7.37 50.54
N ARG A 113 -67.34 6.71 51.70
CA ARG A 113 -66.33 5.69 52.06
C ARG A 113 -66.43 4.39 51.24
N ASP A 114 -67.63 4.02 50.79
CA ASP A 114 -67.83 2.78 50.05
C ASP A 114 -67.45 2.90 48.56
N ARG A 115 -67.67 4.05 47.93
CA ARG A 115 -67.23 4.30 46.54
C ARG A 115 -65.70 4.33 46.39
N ASP A 116 -64.99 4.87 47.37
CA ASP A 116 -63.53 4.89 47.37
C ASP A 116 -62.91 3.51 47.68
N ARG A 117 -63.59 2.69 48.49
CA ARG A 117 -63.20 1.30 48.76
C ARG A 117 -63.34 0.39 47.55
N GLU A 118 -64.42 0.52 46.77
CA GLU A 118 -64.60 -0.24 45.53
C GLU A 118 -63.62 0.18 44.43
N ARG A 119 -63.38 1.49 44.25
CA ARG A 119 -62.36 2.01 43.32
C ARG A 119 -60.95 1.55 43.69
N GLY A 120 -60.61 1.53 44.98
CA GLY A 120 -59.33 1.02 45.48
C GLY A 120 -59.14 -0.47 45.22
N ARG A 121 -60.18 -1.30 45.40
CA ARG A 121 -60.14 -2.74 45.09
C ARG A 121 -60.02 -3.02 43.59
N ALA A 122 -60.71 -2.27 42.75
CA ALA A 122 -60.62 -2.39 41.30
C ALA A 122 -59.22 -1.99 40.77
N ALA A 123 -58.64 -0.91 41.30
CA ALA A 123 -57.29 -0.46 40.97
C ALA A 123 -56.20 -1.48 41.38
N LEU A 124 -56.34 -2.09 42.56
CA LEU A 124 -55.43 -3.14 43.02
C LEU A 124 -55.51 -4.39 42.13
N ALA A 125 -56.72 -4.82 41.77
CA ALA A 125 -56.93 -5.96 40.87
C ALA A 125 -56.44 -5.72 39.44
N ALA A 126 -56.44 -4.47 38.95
CA ALA A 126 -55.85 -4.09 37.67
C ALA A 126 -54.31 -4.08 37.73
N SER A 127 -53.75 -3.58 38.83
CA SER A 127 -52.29 -3.56 39.08
C SER A 127 -51.71 -4.99 39.16
N VAL A 128 -52.38 -5.89 39.88
CA VAL A 128 -51.98 -7.31 39.98
C VAL A 128 -52.07 -8.02 38.62
N ARG A 129 -53.10 -7.73 37.81
CA ARG A 129 -53.22 -8.28 36.44
C ARG A 129 -52.13 -7.75 35.51
N SER A 130 -51.77 -6.47 35.61
CA SER A 130 -50.67 -5.86 34.84
C SER A 130 -49.32 -6.44 35.24
N ALA A 131 -49.07 -6.62 36.54
CA ALA A 131 -47.85 -7.26 37.04
C ALA A 131 -47.71 -8.71 36.56
N ARG A 132 -48.80 -9.48 36.58
CA ARG A 132 -48.82 -10.87 36.08
C ARG A 132 -48.57 -10.95 34.58
N ARG A 133 -49.17 -10.06 33.79
CA ARG A 133 -48.93 -9.96 32.33
C ARG A 133 -47.49 -9.56 32.01
N ASN A 134 -46.91 -8.63 32.76
CA ASN A 134 -45.50 -8.26 32.62
C ASN A 134 -44.55 -9.41 32.98
N MET A 135 -44.91 -10.24 33.96
CA MET A 135 -44.13 -11.43 34.32
C MET A 135 -44.22 -12.51 33.24
N GLU A 136 -45.40 -12.74 32.65
CA GLU A 136 -45.56 -13.68 31.52
C GLU A 136 -44.81 -13.22 30.28
N VAL A 137 -44.85 -11.93 29.94
CA VAL A 137 -44.09 -11.36 28.82
C VAL A 137 -42.59 -11.50 29.04
N LYS A 138 -42.09 -11.21 30.25
CA LYS A 138 -40.68 -11.41 30.61
C LYS A 138 -40.27 -12.89 30.52
N LEU A 139 -41.12 -13.81 30.95
CA LEU A 139 -40.87 -15.24 30.85
C LEU A 139 -40.83 -15.71 29.39
N LEU A 140 -41.73 -15.20 28.54
CA LEU A 140 -41.75 -15.49 27.11
C LEU A 140 -40.48 -14.97 26.40
N LEU A 141 -40.05 -13.76 26.74
CA LEU A 141 -38.80 -13.17 26.25
C LEU A 141 -37.57 -13.98 26.68
N LEU A 142 -37.53 -14.43 27.93
CA LEU A 142 -36.45 -15.30 28.43
C LEU A 142 -36.43 -16.66 27.72
N LEU A 143 -37.60 -17.25 27.44
CA LEU A 143 -37.71 -18.50 26.67
C LEU A 143 -37.26 -18.31 25.22
N LEU A 144 -37.63 -17.21 24.56
CA LEU A 144 -37.19 -16.86 23.21
C LEU A 144 -35.66 -16.64 23.15
N LEU A 145 -35.10 -15.91 24.12
CA LEU A 145 -33.65 -15.76 24.28
C LEU A 145 -32.96 -17.11 24.49
N GLY A 146 -33.54 -17.99 25.32
CA GLY A 146 -33.05 -19.35 25.52
C GLY A 146 -33.04 -20.17 24.23
N LEU A 147 -34.10 -20.10 23.43
CA LEU A 147 -34.22 -20.76 22.12
C LEU A 147 -33.20 -20.21 21.10
N VAL A 148 -32.99 -18.91 21.06
CA VAL A 148 -31.97 -18.26 20.22
C VAL A 148 -30.57 -18.70 20.64
N CYS A 149 -30.27 -18.72 21.95
CA CYS A 149 -29.01 -19.22 22.47
C CYS A 149 -28.79 -20.70 22.15
N LEU A 150 -29.81 -21.55 22.27
CA LEU A 150 -29.74 -22.98 21.92
C LEU A 150 -29.50 -23.21 20.43
N ASN A 151 -30.08 -22.38 19.56
CA ASN A 151 -29.80 -22.42 18.12
C ASN A 151 -28.37 -21.93 17.78
N HIS A 152 -27.85 -20.92 18.48
CA HIS A 152 -26.45 -20.51 18.34
C HIS A 152 -25.47 -21.58 18.83
N LEU A 153 -25.81 -22.32 19.90
CA LEU A 153 -25.02 -23.47 20.36
C LEU A 153 -25.04 -24.63 19.35
N ARG A 154 -26.15 -24.85 18.63
CA ARG A 154 -26.20 -25.85 17.55
C ARG A 154 -25.42 -25.44 16.29
N LEU A 155 -25.37 -24.14 15.96
CA LEU A 155 -24.51 -23.63 14.89
C LEU A 155 -23.02 -23.57 15.27
N SER A 156 -22.71 -23.65 16.56
CA SER A 156 -21.33 -23.68 17.08
C SER A 156 -20.78 -25.11 17.21
N SER A 157 -21.43 -26.10 16.61
CA SER A 157 -20.80 -27.41 16.40
C SER A 157 -19.58 -27.18 15.52
N ALA A 158 -18.41 -27.08 16.15
CA ALA A 158 -17.14 -27.08 15.46
C ALA A 158 -17.15 -28.24 14.46
N GLN A 159 -17.24 -27.91 13.18
CA GLN A 159 -17.07 -28.86 12.10
C GLN A 159 -15.74 -29.55 12.39
N GLN A 160 -15.75 -30.89 12.50
CA GLN A 160 -14.52 -31.65 12.67
C GLN A 160 -13.55 -31.16 11.58
N PRO A 161 -12.30 -30.79 11.92
CA PRO A 161 -11.36 -30.35 10.91
C PRO A 161 -11.26 -31.44 9.86
N GLU A 162 -11.49 -31.10 8.59
CA GLU A 162 -11.27 -32.04 7.50
C GLU A 162 -9.81 -32.52 7.57
N GLU A 163 -9.62 -33.83 7.68
CA GLU A 163 -8.28 -34.41 7.68
C GLU A 163 -7.68 -34.27 6.27
N ALA A 164 -6.66 -33.42 6.15
CA ALA A 164 -5.87 -33.29 4.93
C ALA A 164 -4.58 -34.09 5.07
N THR A 165 -4.28 -34.95 4.09
CA THR A 165 -2.99 -35.65 4.00
C THR A 165 -2.05 -34.88 3.08
N VAL A 166 -0.93 -34.39 3.60
CA VAL A 166 0.12 -33.72 2.82
C VAL A 166 1.27 -34.70 2.56
N ILE A 167 1.56 -34.98 1.29
CA ILE A 167 2.66 -35.85 0.88
C ILE A 167 3.84 -35.00 0.38
N VAL A 168 4.95 -35.01 1.11
CA VAL A 168 6.17 -34.29 0.74
C VAL A 168 7.10 -35.21 -0.09
N LYS A 169 7.23 -34.92 -1.38
CA LYS A 169 8.13 -35.65 -2.29
C LYS A 169 9.52 -35.04 -2.31
N GLY A 170 10.36 -35.39 -1.33
CA GLY A 170 11.71 -34.82 -1.18
C GLY A 170 12.79 -35.33 -2.15
N SER A 171 12.51 -36.34 -2.96
CA SER A 171 13.51 -36.98 -3.84
C SER A 171 13.74 -36.27 -5.17
N THR A 172 12.87 -35.34 -5.57
CA THR A 172 12.87 -34.73 -6.90
C THR A 172 12.72 -33.22 -6.80
N ARG A 173 13.70 -32.48 -7.34
CA ARG A 173 13.62 -31.04 -7.49
C ARG A 173 12.83 -30.69 -8.75
N ILE A 174 11.74 -29.93 -8.60
CA ILE A 174 10.87 -29.52 -9.72
C ILE A 174 11.20 -28.14 -10.28
N ALA A 175 11.77 -27.26 -9.45
CA ALA A 175 12.12 -25.89 -9.79
C ALA A 175 13.20 -25.36 -8.82
N GLU A 176 13.72 -24.18 -9.11
CA GLU A 176 14.59 -23.42 -8.20
C GLU A 176 14.29 -21.96 -8.32
N THR A 177 14.19 -21.28 -7.19
CA THR A 177 14.04 -19.83 -7.12
C THR A 177 15.40 -19.16 -6.91
N ASP A 178 15.50 -17.86 -7.16
CA ASP A 178 16.67 -17.06 -6.76
C ASP A 178 16.78 -17.05 -5.23
N GLU A 179 17.99 -16.83 -4.71
CA GLU A 179 18.21 -16.62 -3.27
C GLU A 179 17.40 -15.41 -2.74
N ASN A 180 17.16 -14.42 -3.60
CA ASN A 180 16.35 -13.23 -3.35
C ASN A 180 14.98 -13.34 -4.05
N TYR A 181 14.34 -14.52 -3.94
CA TYR A 181 13.06 -14.80 -4.60
C TYR A 181 11.98 -13.76 -4.27
N VAL A 182 11.89 -13.38 -2.99
CA VAL A 182 10.99 -12.34 -2.52
C VAL A 182 11.60 -10.98 -2.82
N CYS A 183 10.89 -10.16 -3.59
CA CYS A 183 11.27 -8.78 -3.84
C CYS A 183 10.08 -7.82 -3.68
N ALA A 184 10.37 -6.53 -3.71
CA ALA A 184 9.37 -5.49 -3.65
C ALA A 184 9.65 -4.39 -4.67
N THR A 185 8.66 -3.54 -4.93
CA THR A 185 8.82 -2.39 -5.83
C THR A 185 8.70 -1.06 -5.07
N ILE A 186 9.25 0.01 -5.63
CA ILE A 186 8.91 1.39 -5.26
C ILE A 186 8.50 2.10 -6.55
N ASP A 187 7.35 2.78 -6.51
CA ASP A 187 6.69 3.33 -7.70
C ASP A 187 7.00 4.82 -7.91
N TRP A 188 6.72 5.33 -9.11
CA TRP A 188 6.78 6.73 -9.50
C TRP A 188 5.52 7.54 -9.17
N TRP A 189 4.41 6.91 -8.79
CA TRP A 189 3.12 7.59 -8.59
C TRP A 189 3.19 8.75 -7.59
N PRO A 190 2.85 9.99 -7.99
CA PRO A 190 2.84 11.14 -7.09
C PRO A 190 1.57 11.15 -6.21
N PRO A 191 1.48 12.03 -5.18
CA PRO A 191 0.32 12.11 -4.29
C PRO A 191 -1.01 12.33 -5.02
N GLU A 192 -0.98 12.98 -6.19
CA GLU A 192 -2.14 13.27 -7.03
C GLU A 192 -2.67 12.04 -7.77
N LYS A 193 -1.98 10.90 -7.73
CA LYS A 193 -2.48 9.65 -8.31
C LYS A 193 -3.68 9.14 -7.51
N CYS A 194 -4.85 9.31 -8.10
CA CYS A 194 -6.10 8.85 -7.52
C CYS A 194 -6.85 7.88 -8.43
N ASN A 195 -7.45 6.85 -7.85
CA ASN A 195 -8.48 6.03 -8.50
C ASN A 195 -9.64 5.87 -7.53
N TYR A 196 -10.87 5.83 -8.07
CA TYR A 196 -12.06 5.52 -7.28
C TYR A 196 -12.21 6.44 -6.05
N ASN A 197 -11.90 7.73 -6.22
CA ASN A 197 -11.90 8.76 -5.17
C ASN A 197 -10.94 8.52 -4.01
N GLN A 198 -9.86 7.75 -4.23
CA GLN A 198 -8.81 7.50 -3.25
C GLN A 198 -7.43 7.79 -3.83
N CYS A 199 -6.56 8.41 -3.03
CA CYS A 199 -5.20 8.79 -3.41
C CYS A 199 -4.18 8.21 -2.41
N PRO A 200 -4.02 6.87 -2.35
CA PRO A 200 -3.28 6.19 -1.27
C PRO A 200 -1.75 6.27 -1.42
N TRP A 201 -1.24 7.09 -2.34
CA TRP A 201 0.20 7.19 -2.61
C TRP A 201 0.90 8.16 -1.65
N GLY A 202 0.34 9.33 -1.36
CA GLY A 202 1.02 10.31 -0.51
C GLY A 202 2.48 10.58 -0.95
N GLN A 203 3.39 10.79 0.01
CA GLN A 203 4.82 11.02 -0.26
C GLN A 203 5.61 9.69 -0.24
N THR A 204 5.27 8.75 -1.14
CA THR A 204 5.88 7.41 -1.16
C THR A 204 6.54 7.04 -2.49
N SER A 205 6.60 7.99 -3.43
CA SER A 205 7.20 7.75 -4.74
C SER A 205 8.73 7.76 -4.69
N ILE A 206 9.35 7.23 -5.74
CA ILE A 206 10.80 7.37 -5.99
C ILE A 206 11.26 8.82 -5.84
N LEU A 207 10.44 9.82 -6.19
CA LEU A 207 10.82 11.23 -6.15
C LEU A 207 10.71 11.90 -4.78
N ASN A 208 9.82 11.41 -3.90
CA ASN A 208 9.43 12.16 -2.70
C ASN A 208 9.33 11.34 -1.41
N LEU A 209 9.56 10.02 -1.47
CA LEU A 209 9.70 9.18 -0.29
C LEU A 209 10.74 9.75 0.68
N ASP A 210 10.41 9.81 1.97
CA ASP A 210 11.36 10.15 3.03
C ASP A 210 12.37 9.01 3.21
N LEU A 211 13.60 9.23 2.74
CA LEU A 211 14.68 8.24 2.76
C LEU A 211 15.43 8.23 4.11
N ASP A 212 15.23 9.26 4.93
CA ASP A 212 15.87 9.38 6.25
C ASP A 212 15.03 8.72 7.36
N HIS A 213 13.80 8.30 7.03
CA HIS A 213 12.91 7.66 7.98
C HIS A 213 13.49 6.33 8.51
N PRO A 214 13.75 6.20 9.82
CA PRO A 214 14.53 5.08 10.36
C PRO A 214 13.85 3.72 10.15
N PHE A 215 12.52 3.69 10.17
CA PHE A 215 11.77 2.45 9.97
C PHE A 215 11.79 1.96 8.52
N LEU A 216 12.00 2.83 7.53
CA LEU A 216 12.14 2.40 6.13
C LEU A 216 13.40 1.55 5.96
N ALA A 217 14.53 2.06 6.47
CA ALA A 217 15.80 1.33 6.42
C ALA A 217 15.72 -0.01 7.19
N GLN A 218 15.10 -0.01 8.38
CA GLN A 218 14.89 -1.23 9.17
C GLN A 218 13.98 -2.23 8.45
N ALA A 219 12.92 -1.77 7.80
CA ALA A 219 12.01 -2.63 7.03
C ALA A 219 12.74 -3.32 5.87
N ILE A 220 13.60 -2.60 5.14
CA ILE A 220 14.42 -3.18 4.07
C ILE A 220 15.41 -4.20 4.65
N GLN A 221 16.14 -3.84 5.71
CA GLN A 221 17.13 -4.71 6.35
C GLN A 221 16.52 -5.98 6.96
N ALA A 222 15.25 -5.96 7.35
CA ALA A 222 14.56 -7.13 7.91
C ALA A 222 14.44 -8.30 6.91
N PHE A 223 14.50 -8.02 5.61
CA PHE A 223 14.56 -9.04 4.55
C PHE A 223 15.99 -9.51 4.25
N GLY A 224 17.01 -8.91 4.87
CA GLY A 224 18.42 -9.13 4.54
C GLY A 224 18.78 -8.45 3.22
N ASN A 225 18.77 -9.20 2.13
CA ASN A 225 19.17 -8.73 0.79
C ASN A 225 17.94 -8.48 -0.09
N LEU A 226 17.01 -7.62 0.34
CA LEU A 226 15.79 -7.37 -0.43
C LEU A 226 16.11 -6.81 -1.81
N ARG A 227 15.64 -7.49 -2.86
CA ARG A 227 15.63 -6.90 -4.19
C ARG A 227 14.51 -5.85 -4.29
N ILE A 228 14.86 -4.66 -4.72
CA ILE A 228 13.93 -3.53 -4.90
C ILE A 228 13.92 -3.12 -6.37
N ARG A 229 12.75 -3.20 -7.01
CA ARG A 229 12.52 -2.73 -8.38
C ARG A 229 11.95 -1.32 -8.36
N LEU A 230 12.71 -0.37 -8.90
CA LEU A 230 12.31 1.03 -9.10
C LEU A 230 11.67 1.14 -10.49
N GLY A 231 10.36 1.33 -10.55
CA GLY A 231 9.62 1.26 -11.81
C GLY A 231 8.15 1.64 -11.66
N GLY A 232 7.30 1.12 -12.55
CA GLY A 232 5.87 1.42 -12.59
C GLY A 232 5.49 2.30 -13.79
N SER A 233 4.20 2.58 -13.96
CA SER A 233 3.69 3.12 -15.23
C SER A 233 4.33 4.45 -15.66
N LEU A 234 4.68 5.34 -14.73
CA LEU A 234 5.29 6.63 -15.09
C LEU A 234 6.78 6.54 -15.47
N GLN A 235 7.42 5.38 -15.33
CA GLN A 235 8.82 5.14 -15.73
C GLN A 235 9.10 5.60 -17.17
N ASP A 236 8.17 5.31 -18.09
CA ASP A 236 8.27 5.69 -19.50
C ASP A 236 7.99 7.17 -19.78
N ARG A 237 7.86 7.98 -18.73
CA ARG A 237 7.69 9.44 -18.76
C ARG A 237 8.72 10.16 -17.90
N VAL A 238 9.74 9.46 -17.39
CA VAL A 238 10.84 10.05 -16.62
C VAL A 238 11.96 10.53 -17.54
N VAL A 239 12.50 11.71 -17.27
CA VAL A 239 13.78 12.18 -17.80
C VAL A 239 14.80 12.20 -16.66
N TYR A 240 16.03 11.75 -16.94
CA TYR A 240 17.12 11.78 -15.96
C TYR A 240 17.90 13.09 -16.12
N ASP A 241 18.02 13.87 -15.05
CA ASP A 241 18.70 15.18 -15.05
C ASP A 241 20.23 15.02 -15.02
N VAL A 242 20.79 14.45 -16.08
CA VAL A 242 22.24 14.27 -16.23
C VAL A 242 22.74 15.22 -17.29
N GLY A 243 23.53 16.22 -16.89
CA GLY A 243 24.13 17.20 -17.79
C GLY A 243 23.52 18.59 -17.66
N THR A 244 23.26 19.26 -18.79
CA THR A 244 22.89 20.70 -18.85
C THR A 244 21.44 20.97 -19.29
N GLU A 245 20.52 20.00 -19.18
CA GLU A 245 19.17 20.19 -19.69
C GLU A 245 18.15 20.58 -18.62
N SER A 246 17.58 21.78 -18.78
CA SER A 246 16.25 22.24 -18.31
C SER A 246 15.91 22.09 -16.81
N PRO A 247 14.96 22.87 -16.26
CA PRO A 247 14.57 22.72 -14.87
C PRO A 247 13.93 21.34 -14.61
N CYS A 248 14.62 20.50 -13.84
CA CYS A 248 14.13 19.20 -13.40
C CYS A 248 12.85 19.35 -12.57
N SER A 249 11.72 18.98 -13.17
CA SER A 249 10.38 19.17 -12.60
C SER A 249 9.74 17.84 -12.25
N PRO A 250 9.05 17.72 -11.09
CA PRO A 250 8.29 16.52 -10.77
C PRO A 250 7.10 16.35 -11.71
N PHE A 251 6.51 15.16 -11.69
CA PHE A 251 5.24 14.90 -12.37
C PHE A 251 4.15 15.87 -11.92
N ARG A 252 3.33 16.32 -12.87
CA ARG A 252 2.14 17.15 -12.62
C ARG A 252 0.96 16.58 -13.38
N ASN A 253 -0.24 16.83 -12.86
CA ASN A 253 -1.47 16.50 -13.58
C ASN A 253 -1.51 17.19 -14.94
N MET A 254 -1.78 16.42 -15.98
CA MET A 254 -1.85 16.86 -17.36
C MET A 254 -2.84 15.95 -18.09
N SER A 255 -4.03 16.47 -18.40
CA SER A 255 -5.17 15.69 -18.91
C SER A 255 -4.89 14.91 -20.20
N ASN A 256 -4.04 15.47 -21.07
CA ASN A 256 -3.59 14.84 -22.31
C ASN A 256 -2.26 14.07 -22.17
N GLY A 257 -1.69 14.04 -20.97
CA GLY A 257 -0.47 13.29 -20.66
C GLY A 257 -0.74 11.79 -20.57
N LEU A 258 0.30 10.99 -20.81
CA LEU A 258 0.20 9.54 -20.60
C LEU A 258 -0.10 9.28 -19.11
N PHE A 259 -1.15 8.49 -18.85
CA PHE A 259 -1.73 8.27 -17.51
C PHE A 259 -2.25 9.52 -16.79
N GLY A 260 -2.45 10.63 -17.51
CA GLY A 260 -2.91 11.90 -16.93
C GLY A 260 -1.79 12.72 -16.30
N PHE A 261 -0.51 12.44 -16.61
CA PHE A 261 0.63 13.14 -16.04
C PHE A 261 1.58 13.68 -17.11
N SER A 262 2.28 14.76 -16.74
CA SER A 262 3.37 15.35 -17.52
C SER A 262 4.57 14.41 -17.65
N VAL A 263 5.60 14.85 -18.36
CA VAL A 263 6.95 14.32 -18.13
C VAL A 263 7.36 14.67 -16.70
N GLY A 264 8.00 13.74 -16.02
CA GLY A 264 8.62 13.94 -14.71
C GLY A 264 10.13 13.81 -14.82
N CYS A 265 10.83 14.23 -13.79
CA CYS A 265 12.29 14.26 -13.79
C CYS A 265 12.87 13.64 -12.51
N LEU A 266 13.89 12.79 -12.66
CA LEU A 266 14.72 12.29 -11.57
C LEU A 266 16.01 13.11 -11.53
N SER A 267 16.17 13.93 -10.48
CA SER A 267 17.42 14.66 -10.26
C SER A 267 18.53 13.72 -9.78
N MET A 268 19.78 14.05 -10.11
CA MET A 268 20.91 13.25 -9.62
C MET A 268 21.09 13.35 -8.11
N ASP A 269 20.78 14.49 -7.49
CA ASP A 269 20.73 14.60 -6.04
C ASP A 269 19.74 13.62 -5.40
N ARG A 270 18.59 13.39 -6.05
CA ARG A 270 17.61 12.40 -5.57
C ARG A 270 18.10 10.98 -5.80
N TRP A 271 18.74 10.72 -6.94
CA TRP A 271 19.35 9.43 -7.25
C TRP A 271 20.48 9.07 -6.26
N ASP A 272 21.32 10.04 -5.90
CA ASP A 272 22.38 9.88 -4.91
C ASP A 272 21.80 9.46 -3.56
N LYS A 273 20.77 10.19 -3.06
CA LYS A 273 20.11 9.86 -1.79
C LYS A 273 19.45 8.48 -1.78
N LEU A 274 18.85 8.07 -2.90
CA LEU A 274 18.29 6.72 -3.04
C LEU A 274 19.39 5.67 -2.90
N ASN A 275 20.53 5.87 -3.55
CA ASN A 275 21.66 4.95 -3.45
C ASN A 275 22.32 4.94 -2.06
N ASP A 276 22.34 6.05 -1.35
CA ASP A 276 22.79 6.09 0.05
C ASP A 276 21.93 5.15 0.92
N LEU A 277 20.60 5.18 0.75
CA LEU A 277 19.69 4.24 1.43
C LEU A 277 19.98 2.79 1.02
N PHE A 278 20.13 2.52 -0.28
CA PHE A 278 20.33 1.16 -0.79
C PHE A 278 21.64 0.54 -0.30
N GLN A 279 22.74 1.30 -0.35
CA GLN A 279 24.03 0.86 0.15
C GLN A 279 24.01 0.65 1.67
N LYS A 280 23.36 1.54 2.42
CA LYS A 280 23.19 1.41 3.87
C LYS A 280 22.37 0.17 4.27
N THR A 281 21.42 -0.23 3.44
CA THR A 281 20.49 -1.33 3.74
C THR A 281 20.94 -2.67 3.13
N GLY A 282 21.86 -2.67 2.16
CA GLY A 282 22.23 -3.88 1.41
C GLY A 282 21.20 -4.27 0.34
N ALA A 283 20.30 -3.36 -0.02
CA ALA A 283 19.26 -3.63 -1.01
C ALA A 283 19.85 -3.93 -2.39
N ILE A 284 19.27 -4.91 -3.10
CA ILE A 284 19.67 -5.29 -4.45
C ILE A 284 18.80 -4.53 -5.45
N ILE A 285 19.40 -3.67 -6.26
CA ILE A 285 18.63 -2.73 -7.07
C ILE A 285 18.36 -3.25 -8.49
N THR A 286 17.08 -3.23 -8.86
CA THR A 286 16.61 -3.28 -10.24
C THR A 286 16.08 -1.89 -10.61
N PHE A 287 16.58 -1.28 -11.68
CA PHE A 287 16.08 0.02 -12.14
C PHE A 287 15.44 -0.08 -13.52
N GLY A 288 14.22 0.43 -13.64
CA GLY A 288 13.49 0.48 -14.90
C GLY A 288 13.79 1.76 -15.70
N VAL A 289 14.17 1.58 -16.96
CA VAL A 289 14.55 2.65 -17.89
C VAL A 289 13.36 3.09 -18.74
N ASN A 290 13.29 4.39 -19.07
CA ASN A 290 12.30 4.94 -19.98
C ASN A 290 12.51 4.44 -21.43
N ALA A 291 11.64 3.55 -21.90
CA ALA A 291 11.66 3.00 -23.25
C ALA A 291 10.83 3.79 -24.27
N LEU A 292 10.14 4.86 -23.86
CA LEU A 292 9.42 5.79 -24.73
C LEU A 292 10.18 7.10 -25.02
N TYR A 293 11.34 7.33 -24.40
CA TYR A 293 12.13 8.54 -24.67
C TYR A 293 12.51 8.64 -26.16
N GLY A 294 12.21 9.79 -26.78
CA GLY A 294 12.39 10.04 -28.22
C GLY A 294 11.34 9.43 -29.14
N ARG A 295 10.42 8.59 -28.64
CA ARG A 295 9.31 8.05 -29.42
C ARG A 295 8.16 9.03 -29.52
N TYR A 296 7.28 8.78 -30.48
CA TYR A 296 6.05 9.55 -30.68
C TYR A 296 4.82 8.65 -30.74
N ASN A 297 3.71 9.17 -30.23
CA ASN A 297 2.42 8.52 -30.30
C ASN A 297 1.87 8.64 -31.73
N VAL A 298 1.61 7.51 -32.38
CA VAL A 298 1.06 7.48 -33.74
C VAL A 298 -0.45 7.53 -33.72
N ARG A 299 -1.06 6.69 -32.86
CA ARG A 299 -2.51 6.57 -32.74
C ARG A 299 -2.88 5.84 -31.45
N ARG A 300 -3.80 6.41 -30.68
CA ARG A 300 -4.30 5.81 -29.42
C ARG A 300 -3.11 5.47 -28.50
N SER A 301 -2.90 4.20 -28.19
CA SER A 301 -1.78 3.73 -27.37
C SER A 301 -0.56 3.29 -28.19
N ILE A 302 -0.56 3.38 -29.52
CA ILE A 302 0.55 2.89 -30.35
C ILE A 302 1.66 3.93 -30.43
N TRP A 303 2.85 3.55 -29.98
CA TRP A 303 4.07 4.37 -30.06
C TRP A 303 5.04 3.79 -31.11
N ALA A 304 5.65 4.69 -31.87
CA ALA A 304 6.63 4.36 -32.89
C ALA A 304 7.83 5.33 -32.82
N GLY A 305 8.75 5.18 -33.78
CA GLY A 305 10.02 5.88 -33.78
C GLY A 305 11.09 5.11 -33.02
N LYS A 306 12.35 5.40 -33.35
CA LYS A 306 13.52 4.81 -32.69
C LYS A 306 13.58 5.31 -31.24
N TRP A 307 13.93 4.42 -30.31
CA TRP A 307 14.26 4.86 -28.95
C TRP A 307 15.50 5.77 -28.99
N ASN A 308 15.41 6.93 -28.33
CA ASN A 308 16.58 7.78 -28.13
C ASN A 308 17.28 7.33 -26.84
N SER A 309 18.45 6.73 -26.98
CA SER A 309 19.19 6.14 -25.87
C SER A 309 20.08 7.14 -25.11
N SER A 310 20.21 8.40 -25.55
CA SER A 310 21.16 9.36 -24.97
C SER A 310 20.93 9.59 -23.48
N ASN A 311 19.68 9.84 -23.06
CA ASN A 311 19.35 10.13 -21.67
C ASN A 311 19.63 8.92 -20.75
N ALA A 312 19.29 7.71 -21.19
CA ALA A 312 19.60 6.48 -20.46
C ALA A 312 21.10 6.19 -20.42
N TYR A 313 21.82 6.44 -21.51
CA TYR A 313 23.27 6.30 -21.58
C TYR A 313 23.97 7.19 -20.55
N ASP A 314 23.62 8.48 -20.50
CA ASP A 314 24.21 9.42 -19.56
C ASP A 314 23.84 9.09 -18.11
N PHE A 315 22.61 8.66 -17.85
CA PHE A 315 22.17 8.19 -16.53
C PHE A 315 22.96 6.98 -16.03
N ILE A 316 23.16 5.97 -16.88
CA ILE A 316 23.92 4.78 -16.52
C ILE A 316 25.39 5.13 -16.32
N LYS A 317 25.94 6.00 -17.18
CA LYS A 317 27.32 6.49 -17.05
C LYS A 317 27.53 7.25 -15.74
N TYR A 318 26.57 8.09 -15.33
CA TYR A 318 26.58 8.75 -14.03
C TYR A 318 26.51 7.75 -12.88
N THR A 319 25.59 6.79 -12.95
CA THR A 319 25.43 5.73 -11.94
C THR A 319 26.74 4.96 -11.73
N ILE A 320 27.43 4.59 -12.82
CA ILE A 320 28.72 3.91 -12.77
C ILE A 320 29.82 4.83 -12.20
N SER A 321 29.86 6.11 -12.59
CA SER A 321 30.91 7.03 -12.12
C SER A 321 30.85 7.28 -10.61
N LYS A 322 29.65 7.14 -10.03
CA LYS A 322 29.40 7.23 -8.58
C LYS A 322 29.68 5.92 -7.83
N GLY A 323 29.93 4.82 -8.55
CA GLY A 323 30.13 3.50 -7.96
C GLY A 323 28.84 2.89 -7.40
N TYR A 324 27.68 3.31 -7.88
CA TYR A 324 26.40 2.82 -7.40
C TYR A 324 26.09 1.43 -7.97
N PRO A 325 25.82 0.42 -7.11
CA PRO A 325 25.54 -0.93 -7.58
C PRO A 325 24.09 -1.02 -8.08
N VAL A 326 23.93 -1.31 -9.37
CA VAL A 326 22.66 -1.72 -9.96
C VAL A 326 22.81 -3.16 -10.43
N SER A 327 22.06 -4.09 -9.83
CA SER A 327 22.13 -5.52 -10.15
C SER A 327 21.51 -5.82 -11.51
N SER A 328 20.47 -5.07 -11.88
CA SER A 328 19.76 -5.28 -13.13
C SER A 328 19.03 -4.05 -13.63
N TRP A 329 18.92 -3.94 -14.96
CA TRP A 329 18.19 -2.89 -15.65
C TRP A 329 16.98 -3.49 -16.36
N GLU A 330 15.80 -2.90 -16.19
CA GLU A 330 14.58 -3.29 -16.88
C GLU A 330 14.21 -2.28 -17.96
N PHE A 331 13.86 -2.73 -19.16
CA PHE A 331 13.59 -1.83 -20.28
C PHE A 331 12.09 -1.52 -20.41
N GLY A 332 11.65 -0.33 -20.01
CA GLY A 332 10.25 0.10 -20.11
C GLY A 332 9.29 -0.60 -19.13
N ASN A 333 8.02 -0.19 -19.17
CA ASN A 333 6.95 -0.72 -18.32
C ASN A 333 5.63 -0.85 -19.11
N GLU A 334 5.08 -2.06 -19.17
CA GLU A 334 3.76 -2.39 -19.71
C GLU A 334 3.54 -1.97 -21.18
N LEU A 335 4.62 -2.00 -21.97
CA LEU A 335 4.59 -1.68 -23.41
C LEU A 335 4.30 -2.91 -24.30
N SER A 336 4.22 -4.10 -23.71
CA SER A 336 4.06 -5.38 -24.40
C SER A 336 2.59 -5.69 -24.74
N GLY A 337 2.38 -6.46 -25.82
CA GLY A 337 1.07 -6.97 -26.22
C GLY A 337 0.03 -5.87 -26.41
N HIS A 338 -1.03 -5.90 -25.61
CA HIS A 338 -2.08 -4.88 -25.61
C HIS A 338 -1.64 -3.54 -25.01
N GLY A 339 -0.62 -3.56 -24.14
CA GLY A 339 -0.09 -2.42 -23.41
C GLY A 339 -1.07 -1.74 -22.45
N ILE A 340 -0.53 -1.00 -21.49
CA ILE A 340 -1.31 -0.16 -20.57
C ILE A 340 -1.01 1.30 -20.89
N GLY A 341 -1.96 2.01 -21.50
CA GLY A 341 -1.80 3.39 -21.97
C GLY A 341 -0.88 3.56 -23.19
N ALA A 342 0.19 2.76 -23.29
CA ALA A 342 1.16 2.76 -24.38
C ALA A 342 1.53 1.32 -24.77
N LYS A 343 1.83 1.09 -26.05
CA LYS A 343 2.37 -0.16 -26.58
C LYS A 343 3.35 0.08 -27.71
N VAL A 344 4.36 -0.79 -27.78
CA VAL A 344 5.39 -0.80 -28.82
C VAL A 344 5.38 -2.16 -29.52
N ASP A 345 5.57 -2.15 -30.84
CA ASP A 345 5.72 -3.39 -31.61
C ASP A 345 6.90 -4.23 -31.09
N ALA A 346 6.71 -5.54 -30.98
CA ALA A 346 7.71 -6.45 -30.40
C ALA A 346 9.04 -6.45 -31.16
N LYS A 347 9.03 -6.30 -32.49
CA LYS A 347 10.26 -6.26 -33.29
C LYS A 347 10.99 -4.95 -33.11
N LEU A 348 10.26 -3.83 -33.08
CA LEU A 348 10.86 -2.53 -32.77
C LEU A 348 11.47 -2.54 -31.37
N TYR A 349 10.67 -2.93 -30.37
CA TYR A 349 11.11 -3.06 -28.98
C TYR A 349 12.34 -3.98 -28.86
N GLY A 350 12.35 -5.15 -29.51
CA GLY A 350 13.48 -6.08 -29.48
C GLY A 350 14.78 -5.50 -30.05
N LYS A 351 14.70 -4.67 -31.09
CA LYS A 351 15.87 -3.94 -31.62
C LYS A 351 16.40 -2.91 -30.63
N ASP A 352 15.51 -2.22 -29.93
CA ASP A 352 15.89 -1.23 -28.93
C ASP A 352 16.54 -1.90 -27.69
N VAL A 353 16.08 -3.10 -27.31
CA VAL A 353 16.73 -3.91 -26.26
C VAL A 353 18.13 -4.37 -26.67
N ILE A 354 18.38 -4.68 -27.95
CA ILE A 354 19.73 -4.98 -28.46
C ILE A 354 20.64 -3.76 -28.30
N GLU A 355 20.15 -2.57 -28.72
CA GLU A 355 20.89 -1.32 -28.53
C GLU A 355 21.19 -1.09 -27.04
N PHE A 356 20.21 -1.32 -26.17
CA PHE A 356 20.41 -1.16 -24.73
C PHE A 356 21.44 -2.14 -24.16
N LYS A 357 21.43 -3.42 -24.58
CA LYS A 357 22.46 -4.39 -24.19
C LYS A 357 23.85 -3.96 -24.66
N SER A 358 23.96 -3.36 -25.83
CA SER A 358 25.23 -2.81 -26.34
C SER A 358 25.76 -1.68 -25.45
N ILE A 359 24.88 -0.78 -25.02
CA ILE A 359 25.23 0.31 -24.09
C ILE A 359 25.73 -0.25 -22.76
N LEU A 360 25.03 -1.23 -22.18
CA LEU A 360 25.45 -1.88 -20.94
C LEU A 360 26.83 -2.54 -21.11
N ARG A 361 27.08 -3.24 -22.22
CA ARG A 361 28.39 -3.85 -22.49
C ARG A 361 29.51 -2.83 -22.65
N GLN A 362 29.21 -1.68 -23.26
CA GLN A 362 30.16 -0.60 -23.47
C GLN A 362 30.54 0.09 -22.15
N LEU A 363 29.55 0.38 -21.30
CA LEU A 363 29.76 1.14 -20.07
C LEU A 363 30.31 0.27 -18.93
N TYR A 364 29.82 -0.97 -18.77
CA TYR A 364 30.30 -1.93 -17.78
C TYR A 364 31.47 -2.76 -18.35
N LYS A 365 32.68 -2.22 -18.22
CA LYS A 365 33.91 -2.78 -18.82
C LYS A 365 34.33 -4.14 -18.27
N ALA A 366 34.02 -4.46 -17.02
CA ALA A 366 34.36 -5.76 -16.43
C ALA A 366 33.19 -6.75 -16.64
N PRO A 367 33.41 -7.92 -17.28
CA PRO A 367 32.34 -8.88 -17.56
C PRO A 367 31.61 -9.35 -16.31
N LEU A 368 32.33 -9.56 -15.20
CA LEU A 368 31.77 -10.01 -13.92
C LEU A 368 30.93 -8.95 -13.19
N SER A 369 31.03 -7.67 -13.60
CA SER A 369 30.24 -6.58 -13.04
C SER A 369 29.07 -6.19 -13.95
N GLN A 370 28.77 -6.94 -15.01
CA GLN A 370 27.69 -6.59 -15.91
C GLN A 370 26.33 -6.90 -15.28
N PRO A 371 25.42 -5.90 -15.20
CA PRO A 371 24.07 -6.12 -14.69
C PRO A 371 23.24 -6.98 -15.63
N LEU A 372 22.23 -7.65 -15.08
CA LEU A 372 21.25 -8.37 -15.90
C LEU A 372 20.37 -7.37 -16.67
N LEU A 373 19.98 -7.74 -17.89
CA LEU A 373 18.98 -7.01 -18.67
C LEU A 373 17.64 -7.75 -18.60
N LEU A 374 16.63 -7.07 -18.04
CA LEU A 374 15.26 -7.50 -17.86
C LEU A 374 14.35 -6.86 -18.91
N ALA A 375 13.37 -7.61 -19.41
CA ALA A 375 12.32 -7.12 -20.30
C ALA A 375 11.14 -8.10 -20.38
N PRO A 376 9.91 -7.69 -20.72
CA PRO A 376 9.51 -6.32 -21.02
C PRO A 376 8.81 -5.54 -19.91
N GLY A 377 8.76 -6.07 -18.68
CA GLY A 377 8.04 -5.49 -17.55
C GLY A 377 6.56 -5.23 -17.86
N GLY A 378 5.84 -6.21 -18.41
CA GLY A 378 4.42 -6.02 -18.80
C GLY A 378 3.55 -7.25 -18.60
N PHE A 379 2.29 -7.20 -19.04
CA PHE A 379 1.44 -8.40 -19.04
C PHE A 379 1.93 -9.41 -20.07
N PHE A 380 1.85 -10.69 -19.73
CA PHE A 380 2.29 -11.77 -20.60
C PHE A 380 1.40 -11.87 -21.84
N ASP A 381 2.02 -11.83 -23.01
CA ASP A 381 1.41 -12.08 -24.31
C ASP A 381 2.35 -13.03 -25.07
N GLN A 382 1.93 -14.27 -25.27
CA GLN A 382 2.83 -15.33 -25.75
C GLN A 382 3.47 -14.99 -27.10
N GLN A 383 2.70 -14.40 -28.02
CA GLN A 383 3.20 -14.05 -29.35
C GLN A 383 4.20 -12.90 -29.28
N TRP A 384 3.88 -11.85 -28.52
CA TRP A 384 4.74 -10.68 -28.34
C TRP A 384 6.05 -11.07 -27.64
N TYR A 385 5.98 -11.90 -26.58
CA TYR A 385 7.16 -12.34 -25.81
C TYR A 385 8.05 -13.28 -26.63
N SER A 386 7.45 -14.20 -27.41
CA SER A 386 8.21 -15.03 -28.35
C SER A 386 8.89 -14.19 -29.42
N GLN A 387 8.21 -13.17 -29.96
CA GLN A 387 8.77 -12.27 -30.95
C GLN A 387 9.92 -11.42 -30.37
N LEU A 388 9.82 -10.96 -29.12
CA LEU A 388 10.90 -10.28 -28.40
C LEU A 388 12.15 -11.16 -28.33
N LEU A 389 12.03 -12.41 -27.86
CA LEU A 389 13.17 -13.33 -27.76
C LEU A 389 13.79 -13.63 -29.13
N GLN A 390 12.96 -13.87 -30.14
CA GLN A 390 13.42 -14.13 -31.51
C GLN A 390 14.13 -12.91 -32.14
N THR A 391 13.64 -11.70 -31.88
CA THR A 391 14.25 -10.48 -32.43
C THR A 391 15.50 -10.07 -31.67
N SER A 392 15.47 -10.12 -30.34
CA SER A 392 16.61 -9.71 -29.51
C SER A 392 17.76 -10.71 -29.56
N GLY A 393 17.45 -12.00 -29.68
CA GLY A 393 18.44 -13.06 -29.84
C GLY A 393 19.15 -13.48 -28.55
N HIS A 394 20.04 -14.45 -28.70
CA HIS A 394 20.67 -15.17 -27.59
C HIS A 394 21.47 -14.25 -26.64
N GLY A 395 21.21 -14.36 -25.34
CA GLY A 395 21.97 -13.68 -24.29
C GLY A 395 21.74 -12.17 -24.17
N VAL A 396 20.74 -11.63 -24.88
CA VAL A 396 20.36 -10.21 -24.77
C VAL A 396 19.47 -9.98 -23.55
N VAL A 397 18.29 -10.62 -23.51
CA VAL A 397 17.39 -10.60 -22.35
C VAL A 397 17.79 -11.72 -21.39
N ASN A 398 18.27 -11.35 -20.20
CA ASN A 398 18.69 -12.28 -19.15
C ASN A 398 17.51 -12.84 -18.36
N ALA A 399 16.46 -12.04 -18.20
CA ALA A 399 15.25 -12.44 -17.52
C ALA A 399 14.02 -11.84 -18.21
N LEU A 400 13.09 -12.73 -18.55
CA LEU A 400 11.82 -12.42 -19.19
C LEU A 400 10.79 -12.14 -18.08
N THR A 401 10.47 -10.87 -17.92
CA THR A 401 9.68 -10.35 -16.81
C THR A 401 8.22 -10.16 -17.19
N HIS A 402 7.29 -10.47 -16.30
CA HIS A 402 5.87 -10.16 -16.47
C HIS A 402 5.23 -9.63 -15.19
N HIS A 403 4.04 -9.03 -15.33
CA HIS A 403 3.26 -8.45 -14.24
C HIS A 403 2.06 -9.33 -13.86
N VAL A 404 1.68 -9.31 -12.58
CA VAL A 404 0.56 -10.12 -12.05
C VAL A 404 -0.47 -9.25 -11.33
N TYR A 405 -1.62 -9.05 -11.99
CA TYR A 405 -2.82 -8.39 -11.46
C TYR A 405 -4.09 -9.16 -11.86
N ASN A 406 -4.24 -10.35 -11.27
CA ASN A 406 -5.26 -11.34 -11.66
C ASN A 406 -6.57 -11.28 -10.86
N LEU A 407 -6.74 -10.34 -9.92
CA LEU A 407 -7.96 -10.24 -9.08
C LEU A 407 -8.98 -9.20 -9.58
N GLY A 408 -8.54 -8.14 -10.24
CA GLY A 408 -9.43 -7.05 -10.71
C GLY A 408 -8.97 -5.66 -10.27
N GLY A 409 -9.85 -4.68 -10.42
CA GLY A 409 -9.59 -3.28 -10.03
C GLY A 409 -9.83 -3.03 -8.55
N GLY A 410 -9.23 -1.97 -8.01
CA GLY A 410 -9.40 -1.57 -6.60
C GLY A 410 -10.84 -1.25 -6.17
N ASP A 411 -11.77 -1.06 -7.11
CA ASP A 411 -13.20 -0.85 -6.90
C ASP A 411 -14.06 -2.13 -6.96
N ASP A 412 -13.44 -3.28 -7.23
CA ASP A 412 -14.17 -4.53 -7.37
C ASP A 412 -14.74 -5.00 -6.01
N VAL A 413 -16.06 -5.11 -5.92
CA VAL A 413 -16.77 -5.52 -4.69
C VAL A 413 -16.63 -7.02 -4.39
N HIS A 414 -16.07 -7.81 -5.30
CA HIS A 414 -15.93 -9.26 -5.20
C HIS A 414 -14.49 -9.71 -4.89
N LEU A 415 -13.56 -8.80 -4.57
CA LEU A 415 -12.15 -9.14 -4.33
C LEU A 415 -11.96 -10.22 -3.27
N ILE A 416 -12.62 -10.12 -2.11
CA ILE A 416 -12.51 -11.13 -1.04
C ILE A 416 -12.99 -12.50 -1.53
N ARG A 417 -14.11 -12.54 -2.26
CA ARG A 417 -14.64 -13.79 -2.82
C ARG A 417 -13.65 -14.43 -3.80
N LYS A 418 -13.00 -13.62 -4.64
CA LYS A 418 -12.00 -14.08 -5.60
C LYS A 418 -10.74 -14.60 -4.92
N ILE A 419 -10.28 -13.92 -3.86
CA ILE A 419 -9.11 -14.34 -3.07
C ILE A 419 -9.35 -15.69 -2.36
N LEU A 420 -10.59 -15.95 -1.93
CA LEU A 420 -10.96 -17.19 -1.23
C LEU A 420 -11.39 -18.33 -2.16
N ASP A 421 -11.45 -18.10 -3.47
CA ASP A 421 -11.84 -19.11 -4.46
C ASP A 421 -10.58 -19.69 -5.13
N SER A 422 -10.18 -20.90 -4.75
CA SER A 422 -8.98 -21.56 -5.29
C SER A 422 -9.04 -21.70 -6.82
N LYS A 423 -10.22 -22.01 -7.38
CA LYS A 423 -10.40 -22.12 -8.84
C LYS A 423 -10.25 -20.78 -9.55
N TYR A 424 -10.46 -19.68 -8.84
CA TYR A 424 -10.18 -18.35 -9.37
C TYR A 424 -8.67 -18.09 -9.39
N LEU A 425 -7.96 -18.44 -8.31
CA LEU A 425 -6.51 -18.27 -8.20
C LEU A 425 -5.74 -19.17 -9.19
N ASP A 426 -6.18 -20.41 -9.38
CA ASP A 426 -5.61 -21.40 -10.31
C ASP A 426 -5.54 -20.89 -11.76
N ARG A 427 -6.34 -19.88 -12.13
CA ARG A 427 -6.31 -19.30 -13.49
C ARG A 427 -4.97 -18.65 -13.83
N ALA A 428 -4.17 -18.26 -12.85
CA ALA A 428 -2.83 -17.71 -13.09
C ALA A 428 -1.83 -18.78 -13.56
N GLU A 429 -2.11 -20.05 -13.30
CA GLU A 429 -1.24 -21.18 -13.63
C GLU A 429 -0.87 -21.20 -15.12
N ASP A 430 -1.85 -20.97 -15.98
CA ASP A 430 -1.66 -20.93 -17.44
C ASP A 430 -0.60 -19.90 -17.85
N THR A 431 -0.58 -18.74 -17.20
CA THR A 431 0.41 -17.69 -17.49
C THR A 431 1.81 -18.12 -17.11
N TYR A 432 1.99 -18.71 -15.92
CA TYR A 432 3.31 -19.17 -15.48
C TYR A 432 3.82 -20.35 -16.31
N ARG A 433 2.93 -21.30 -16.64
CA ARG A 433 3.25 -22.44 -17.51
C ARG A 433 3.63 -21.97 -18.92
N ASP A 434 2.85 -21.09 -19.52
CA ASP A 434 3.11 -20.62 -20.88
C ASP A 434 4.34 -19.72 -20.96
N MET A 435 4.65 -18.98 -19.89
CA MET A 435 5.93 -18.27 -19.73
C MET A 435 7.10 -19.27 -19.73
N GLN A 436 7.03 -20.32 -18.92
CA GLN A 436 8.07 -21.36 -18.85
C GLN A 436 8.26 -22.04 -20.20
N LEU A 437 7.18 -22.41 -20.89
CA LEU A 437 7.22 -23.03 -22.22
C LEU A 437 7.77 -22.09 -23.28
N THR A 438 7.43 -20.80 -23.24
CA THR A 438 7.97 -19.78 -24.14
C THR A 438 9.48 -19.68 -24.00
N ILE A 439 10.00 -19.64 -22.77
CA ILE A 439 11.44 -19.60 -22.49
C ILE A 439 12.12 -20.88 -22.98
N GLN A 440 11.56 -22.06 -22.69
CA GLN A 440 12.11 -23.34 -23.14
C GLN A 440 12.22 -23.43 -24.68
N ARG A 441 11.27 -22.84 -25.41
CA ARG A 441 11.25 -22.89 -26.88
C ARG A 441 12.05 -21.80 -27.56
N HIS A 442 12.07 -20.59 -27.00
CA HIS A 442 12.55 -19.40 -27.70
C HIS A 442 13.69 -18.67 -27.00
N GLY A 443 14.03 -19.02 -25.75
CA GLY A 443 14.93 -18.22 -24.94
C GLY A 443 15.58 -19.00 -23.80
N THR A 444 16.15 -20.17 -24.05
CA THR A 444 16.74 -21.06 -23.02
C THR A 444 17.85 -20.42 -22.19
N TRP A 445 18.39 -19.27 -22.62
CA TRP A 445 19.35 -18.44 -21.87
C TRP A 445 18.72 -17.48 -20.86
N SER A 446 17.39 -17.32 -20.91
CA SER A 446 16.62 -16.38 -20.08
C SER A 446 15.89 -17.13 -18.96
N SER A 447 15.53 -16.40 -17.91
CA SER A 447 14.75 -16.91 -16.78
C SER A 447 13.42 -16.17 -16.62
N ALA A 448 12.39 -16.83 -16.08
CA ALA A 448 11.10 -16.21 -15.83
C ALA A 448 11.13 -15.40 -14.54
N TRP A 449 10.69 -14.14 -14.58
CA TRP A 449 10.58 -13.26 -13.41
C TRP A 449 9.18 -12.64 -13.36
N VAL A 450 8.64 -12.47 -12.16
CA VAL A 450 7.52 -11.56 -11.89
C VAL A 450 8.14 -10.28 -11.31
N SER A 451 8.30 -9.25 -12.12
CA SER A 451 8.95 -7.99 -11.68
C SER A 451 7.99 -6.98 -11.06
N GLU A 452 6.67 -7.24 -11.13
CA GLU A 452 5.62 -6.46 -10.46
C GLU A 452 4.38 -7.31 -10.21
N SER A 453 3.83 -7.27 -9.00
CA SER A 453 2.61 -8.01 -8.66
C SER A 453 1.85 -7.37 -7.50
N GLY A 454 0.57 -7.06 -7.72
CA GLY A 454 -0.31 -6.55 -6.66
C GLY A 454 -1.61 -7.31 -6.53
N GLY A 455 -1.94 -8.17 -7.52
CA GLY A 455 -3.19 -8.91 -7.61
C GLY A 455 -4.35 -8.01 -8.02
N VAL A 456 -4.52 -6.90 -7.31
CA VAL A 456 -5.52 -5.87 -7.53
C VAL A 456 -4.84 -4.64 -8.15
N PHE A 457 -5.22 -4.27 -9.37
CA PHE A 457 -4.66 -3.09 -10.05
C PHE A 457 -5.34 -1.79 -9.58
N ASN A 458 -4.89 -0.63 -10.08
CA ASN A 458 -5.42 0.70 -9.71
C ASN A 458 -5.34 0.98 -8.19
N ASN A 459 -4.11 0.95 -7.66
CA ASN A 459 -3.75 1.23 -6.26
C ASN A 459 -4.14 0.13 -5.25
N GLY A 460 -4.75 -0.97 -5.67
CA GLY A 460 -5.22 -2.01 -4.77
C GLY A 460 -6.58 -1.69 -4.12
N GLY A 461 -7.23 -2.72 -3.58
CA GLY A 461 -8.54 -2.60 -2.93
C GLY A 461 -8.42 -2.14 -1.49
N LEU A 462 -9.07 -1.04 -1.13
CA LEU A 462 -9.10 -0.54 0.25
C LEU A 462 -9.78 -1.56 1.17
N LEU A 463 -9.20 -1.79 2.35
CA LEU A 463 -9.61 -2.82 3.32
C LEU A 463 -9.48 -4.27 2.83
N VAL A 464 -8.89 -4.48 1.65
CA VAL A 464 -8.65 -5.81 1.09
C VAL A 464 -7.15 -6.02 0.86
N SER A 465 -6.54 -5.21 0.00
CA SER A 465 -5.13 -5.34 -0.36
C SER A 465 -4.17 -5.03 0.80
N ASN A 466 -4.64 -4.28 1.81
CA ASN A 466 -3.88 -3.88 3.00
C ASN A 466 -4.25 -4.69 4.25
N THR A 467 -5.02 -5.76 4.10
CA THR A 467 -5.44 -6.59 5.23
C THR A 467 -4.92 -8.01 5.08
N PHE A 468 -5.04 -8.79 6.15
CA PHE A 468 -4.60 -10.19 6.19
C PHE A 468 -5.16 -11.02 5.02
N ILE A 469 -6.37 -10.71 4.52
CA ILE A 469 -6.97 -11.49 3.44
C ILE A 469 -6.08 -11.54 2.18
N ASN A 470 -5.36 -10.45 1.87
CA ASN A 470 -4.49 -10.42 0.70
C ASN A 470 -3.25 -11.31 0.83
N SER A 471 -2.85 -11.71 2.06
CA SER A 471 -1.75 -12.66 2.23
C SER A 471 -2.07 -14.03 1.65
N ILE A 472 -3.35 -14.42 1.60
CA ILE A 472 -3.79 -15.67 0.98
C ILE A 472 -3.43 -15.66 -0.50
N TRP A 473 -3.84 -14.62 -1.22
CA TRP A 473 -3.47 -14.45 -2.64
C TRP A 473 -1.96 -14.35 -2.82
N TYR A 474 -1.27 -13.57 -1.98
CA TYR A 474 0.18 -13.37 -2.16
C TYR A 474 0.96 -14.67 -1.98
N LEU A 475 0.66 -15.46 -0.94
CA LEU A 475 1.31 -16.75 -0.69
C LEU A 475 0.96 -17.79 -1.76
N ASP A 476 -0.29 -17.83 -2.21
CA ASP A 476 -0.75 -18.72 -3.28
C ASP A 476 0.02 -18.45 -4.59
N GLN A 477 0.05 -17.19 -5.03
CA GLN A 477 0.72 -16.82 -6.28
C GLN A 477 2.23 -16.95 -6.21
N LEU A 478 2.82 -16.65 -5.05
CA LEU A 478 4.24 -16.88 -4.79
C LEU A 478 4.58 -18.37 -4.83
N GLY A 479 3.75 -19.23 -4.23
CA GLY A 479 3.90 -20.68 -4.33
C GLY A 479 3.77 -21.19 -5.76
N MET A 480 2.72 -20.78 -6.46
CA MET A 480 2.41 -21.19 -7.83
C MET A 480 3.52 -20.77 -8.80
N ALA A 481 3.96 -19.51 -8.79
CA ALA A 481 5.02 -19.03 -9.66
C ALA A 481 6.34 -19.81 -9.46
N SER A 482 6.66 -20.20 -8.21
CA SER A 482 7.87 -20.97 -7.89
C SER A 482 7.87 -22.35 -8.54
N GLN A 483 6.71 -23.02 -8.63
CA GLN A 483 6.57 -24.34 -9.26
C GLN A 483 6.90 -24.30 -10.75
N TYR A 484 6.69 -23.16 -11.40
CA TYR A 484 6.99 -22.91 -12.81
C TYR A 484 8.39 -22.33 -13.06
N ASN A 485 9.31 -22.50 -12.10
CA ASN A 485 10.71 -22.07 -12.20
C ASN A 485 10.87 -20.55 -12.41
N THR A 486 9.90 -19.76 -11.91
CA THR A 486 10.04 -18.31 -11.79
C THR A 486 11.07 -18.00 -10.72
N LYS A 487 12.07 -17.19 -11.06
CA LYS A 487 13.23 -16.94 -10.20
C LYS A 487 13.03 -15.83 -9.19
N VAL A 488 12.16 -14.87 -9.47
CA VAL A 488 11.98 -13.66 -8.68
C VAL A 488 10.50 -13.24 -8.71
N PHE A 489 9.95 -12.79 -7.59
CA PHE A 489 8.55 -12.37 -7.45
C PHE A 489 8.41 -11.07 -6.65
N CYS A 490 8.17 -9.97 -7.36
CA CYS A 490 8.19 -8.63 -6.76
C CYS A 490 6.80 -8.15 -6.41
N ARG A 491 6.61 -7.86 -5.12
CA ARG A 491 5.40 -7.26 -4.59
C ARG A 491 5.34 -5.76 -4.89
N GLN A 492 4.31 -5.36 -5.60
CA GLN A 492 3.81 -4.00 -5.66
C GLN A 492 3.00 -3.73 -4.38
N THR A 493 3.47 -2.91 -3.44
CA THR A 493 4.77 -2.20 -3.34
C THR A 493 5.39 -2.42 -1.96
N LEU A 494 6.66 -2.06 -1.81
CA LEU A 494 7.28 -1.87 -0.50
C LEU A 494 6.54 -0.79 0.30
N ILE A 495 6.32 0.38 -0.32
CA ILE A 495 5.64 1.55 0.25
C ILE A 495 4.68 2.19 -0.77
N GLY A 496 3.55 2.75 -0.32
CA GLY A 496 2.54 3.43 -1.15
C GLY A 496 1.42 2.54 -1.70
N GLY A 497 0.21 3.09 -1.90
CA GLY A 497 -0.93 2.31 -2.37
C GLY A 497 -1.58 1.45 -1.26
N ASN A 498 -2.70 0.80 -1.60
CA ASN A 498 -3.43 -0.09 -0.69
C ASN A 498 -2.84 -1.51 -0.64
N TYR A 499 -1.88 -1.87 -1.49
CA TYR A 499 -1.22 -3.19 -1.50
C TYR A 499 0.16 -3.17 -0.83
N VAL A 500 0.43 -2.13 -0.06
CA VAL A 500 1.73 -1.86 0.52
C VAL A 500 2.17 -2.93 1.54
N LEU A 501 3.46 -3.28 1.55
CA LEU A 501 4.05 -4.16 2.59
C LEU A 501 4.32 -3.41 3.90
N TYR A 502 4.69 -2.14 3.79
CA TYR A 502 5.02 -1.28 4.92
C TYR A 502 4.20 0.01 4.89
N TYR A 503 3.30 0.16 5.87
CA TYR A 503 2.68 1.44 6.19
C TYR A 503 3.67 2.31 6.97
N GLY A 504 4.47 3.10 6.26
CA GLY A 504 5.14 4.25 6.86
C GLY A 504 4.08 5.26 7.28
N ILE A 505 4.13 5.74 8.52
CA ILE A 505 3.27 6.83 8.97
C ILE A 505 3.64 8.05 8.12
N GLY A 506 2.83 8.31 7.09
CA GLY A 506 2.97 9.48 6.22
C GLY A 506 2.49 10.76 6.89
#